data_AF-A0A2D6PYK7-F1
#
_entry.id   AF-A0A2D6PYK7-F1
#
_cell.length_a   1.000
_cell.length_b   1.000
_cell.length_c   1.000
_cell.angle_alpha   90.00
_cell.angle_beta   90.00
_cell.angle_gamma   90.00
#
_symmetry.space_group_name_H-M   'P 1'
#
loop_
_entity.id
_entity.type
_entity.pdbx_description
1 polymer ?
#
loop_
_entity_poly.entity_id
_entity_poly.type
_entity_poly.pdbx_seq_one_letter_code
_entity_poly.pdbx_strand_id
1 'polypeptide(L)'
;MGGRPQQRRTGSQDIALKSGTLPGSPWIFKKRIARPASPPPPGAYVGLRSPSGKLLARGFYNKRSEIAFRVLGGPDAPPDLRGLLAMRLADALKLRIDVLGLDRFTNAWRLLNAEGD
;
A
#
# COMPACT_ATOMS: atom_id res chain seq x y z
N MET A 1 -29.69 -28.69 1.30
CA MET A 1 -28.85 -28.15 0.21
C MET A 1 -28.68 -26.66 0.43
N GLY A 2 -27.53 -26.23 0.92
CA GLY A 2 -27.25 -24.81 1.19
C GLY A 2 -25.75 -24.61 1.16
N GLY A 3 -25.21 -24.39 -0.04
CA GLY A 3 -23.79 -24.17 -0.24
C GLY A 3 -23.35 -22.91 0.50
N ARG A 4 -22.42 -23.06 1.44
CA ARG A 4 -21.70 -21.94 2.05
C ARG A 4 -21.09 -21.10 0.90
N PRO A 5 -21.19 -19.77 0.93
CA PRO A 5 -20.48 -18.96 -0.05
C PRO A 5 -18.99 -19.24 0.13
N GLN A 6 -18.39 -19.86 -0.90
CA GLN A 6 -16.95 -20.02 -0.95
C GLN A 6 -16.36 -18.61 -0.99
N GLN A 7 -15.77 -18.19 0.12
CA GLN A 7 -14.84 -17.06 0.12
C GLN A 7 -13.82 -17.37 -0.97
N ARG A 8 -13.88 -16.61 -2.06
CA ARG A 8 -12.86 -16.66 -3.10
C ARG A 8 -11.52 -16.52 -2.39
N ARG A 9 -10.74 -17.59 -2.38
CA ARG A 9 -9.34 -17.55 -1.98
C ARG A 9 -8.61 -16.73 -3.03
N THR A 10 -8.74 -15.41 -2.97
CA THR A 10 -7.75 -14.52 -3.59
C THR A 10 -6.49 -14.81 -2.80
N GLY A 11 -5.57 -15.60 -3.38
CA GLY A 11 -4.32 -15.96 -2.75
C GLY A 11 -3.47 -14.71 -2.53
N SER A 12 -3.73 -13.96 -1.46
CA SER A 12 -2.90 -12.82 -1.09
C SER A 12 -1.63 -13.40 -0.50
N GLN A 13 -0.59 -13.53 -1.33
CA GLN A 13 0.77 -13.76 -0.83
C GLN A 13 1.22 -12.49 -0.10
N ASP A 14 0.65 -12.26 1.07
CA ASP A 14 1.08 -11.17 1.94
C ASP A 14 2.46 -11.47 2.50
N ILE A 15 3.19 -10.41 2.80
CA ILE A 15 4.48 -10.50 3.47
C ILE A 15 4.33 -10.08 4.94
N ALA A 16 5.26 -10.49 5.78
CA ALA A 16 5.24 -10.16 7.20
C ALA A 16 6.52 -9.43 7.62
N LEU A 17 6.41 -8.57 8.63
CA LEU A 17 7.57 -8.08 9.38
C LEU A 17 8.15 -9.22 10.24
N LYS A 18 9.47 -9.19 10.45
CA LYS A 18 10.15 -10.08 11.42
C LYS A 18 9.72 -9.79 12.86
N SER A 19 9.61 -8.51 13.21
CA SER A 19 9.24 -8.02 14.53
C SER A 19 8.78 -6.55 14.48
N GLY A 20 8.06 -6.13 15.53
CA GLY A 20 7.68 -4.73 15.76
C GLY A 20 6.53 -4.21 14.88
N THR A 21 6.41 -2.89 14.85
CA THR A 21 5.37 -2.13 14.14
C THR A 21 5.94 -1.40 12.92
N LEU A 22 5.06 -0.75 12.14
CA LEU A 22 5.49 0.10 11.03
C LEU A 22 6.39 1.24 11.52
N PRO A 23 7.43 1.60 10.77
CA PRO A 23 8.15 2.86 10.99
C PRO A 23 7.25 4.04 10.59
N GLY A 24 7.59 5.26 11.03
CA GLY A 24 6.94 6.49 10.57
C GLY A 24 7.24 6.85 9.10
N SER A 25 8.12 6.09 8.44
CA SER A 25 8.45 6.22 7.02
C SER A 25 7.63 5.23 6.18
N PRO A 26 7.28 5.54 4.92
CA PRO A 26 6.59 4.61 4.03
C PRO A 26 7.50 3.47 3.52
N TRP A 27 8.79 3.47 3.86
CA TRP A 27 9.77 2.50 3.34
C TRP A 27 10.07 1.40 4.34
N ILE A 28 9.91 0.15 3.90
CA ILE A 28 10.23 -1.03 4.68
C ILE A 28 11.43 -1.71 4.05
N PHE A 29 12.55 -1.69 4.78
CA PHE A 29 13.79 -2.30 4.34
C PHE A 29 13.71 -3.82 4.36
N LYS A 30 14.37 -4.44 3.39
CA LYS A 30 14.45 -5.91 3.20
C LYS A 30 14.81 -6.65 4.49
N LYS A 31 15.74 -6.11 5.29
CA LYS A 31 16.16 -6.70 6.57
C LYS A 31 15.04 -6.85 7.60
N ARG A 32 13.95 -6.07 7.48
CA ARG A 32 12.78 -6.11 8.38
C ARG A 32 11.71 -7.10 7.94
N ILE A 33 11.77 -7.61 6.71
CA ILE A 33 10.76 -8.53 6.17
C ILE A 33 11.15 -9.97 6.51
N ALA A 34 10.22 -10.73 7.08
CA ALA A 34 10.38 -12.16 7.30
C ALA A 34 10.51 -12.86 5.94
N ARG A 35 11.44 -13.80 5.80
CA ARG A 35 11.68 -14.49 4.53
C ARG A 35 10.42 -15.32 4.18
N PRO A 36 9.66 -14.96 3.13
CA PRO A 36 8.48 -15.72 2.77
C PRO A 36 8.89 -17.06 2.14
N ALA A 37 8.14 -18.11 2.43
CA ALA A 37 8.36 -19.44 1.83
C ALA A 37 8.16 -19.40 0.31
N SER A 38 7.16 -18.65 -0.15
CA SER A 38 6.91 -18.34 -1.55
C SER A 38 6.80 -16.81 -1.69
N PRO A 39 7.88 -16.11 -2.10
CA PRO A 39 7.83 -14.65 -2.24
C PRO A 39 6.94 -14.25 -3.41
N PRO A 40 6.09 -13.20 -3.24
CA PRO A 40 5.35 -12.61 -4.36
C PRO A 40 6.30 -12.12 -5.47
N PRO A 41 5.80 -12.02 -6.71
CA PRO A 41 6.59 -11.44 -7.79
C PRO A 41 6.95 -9.98 -7.49
N PRO A 42 8.12 -9.50 -7.95
CA PRO A 42 8.45 -8.08 -7.89
C PRO A 42 7.34 -7.20 -8.49
N GLY A 43 6.96 -6.14 -7.78
CA GLY A 43 5.87 -5.24 -8.18
C GLY A 43 4.48 -5.69 -7.72
N ALA A 44 4.36 -6.82 -7.02
CA ALA A 44 3.07 -7.26 -6.49
C ALA A 44 2.51 -6.27 -5.46
N TYR A 45 1.22 -5.95 -5.61
CA TYR A 45 0.45 -5.23 -4.60
C TYR A 45 -0.06 -6.24 -3.55
N VAL A 46 0.42 -6.12 -2.32
CA VAL A 46 0.17 -7.10 -1.25
C VAL A 46 -0.03 -6.39 0.10
N GLY A 47 -0.57 -7.13 1.06
CA GLY A 47 -0.60 -6.73 2.46
C GLY A 47 0.76 -6.95 3.13
N LEU A 48 1.08 -6.05 4.06
CA LEU A 48 2.15 -6.20 5.03
C LEU A 48 1.54 -6.50 6.39
N ARG A 49 1.93 -7.62 6.98
CA ARG A 49 1.41 -8.12 8.25
C ARG A 49 2.41 -7.99 9.39
N SER A 50 1.91 -7.89 10.61
CA SER A 50 2.68 -8.07 11.83
C SER A 50 3.16 -9.53 11.95
N PRO A 51 4.10 -9.81 12.86
CA PRO A 51 4.45 -11.20 13.19
C PRO A 51 3.27 -12.03 13.70
N SER A 52 2.29 -11.38 14.34
CA SER A 52 1.03 -12.00 14.80
C SER A 52 -0.03 -12.16 13.70
N GLY A 53 0.26 -11.75 12.45
CA GLY A 53 -0.65 -11.89 11.30
C GLY A 53 -1.62 -10.73 11.09
N LYS A 54 -1.64 -9.72 11.99
CA LYS A 54 -2.47 -8.52 11.85
C LYS A 54 -2.05 -7.74 10.60
N LEU A 55 -3.00 -7.30 9.77
CA LEU A 55 -2.70 -6.41 8.65
C LEU A 55 -2.25 -5.04 9.20
N LEU A 56 -1.10 -4.56 8.72
CA LEU A 56 -0.54 -3.28 9.12
C LEU A 56 -0.68 -2.24 8.00
N ALA A 57 -0.45 -2.67 6.75
CA ALA A 57 -0.44 -1.77 5.60
C ALA A 57 -0.68 -2.55 4.30
N ARG A 58 -0.95 -1.82 3.22
CA ARG A 58 -0.97 -2.32 1.85
C ARG A 58 0.02 -1.54 0.99
N GLY A 59 0.58 -2.19 -0.02
CA GLY A 59 1.64 -1.57 -0.80
C GLY A 59 2.33 -2.51 -1.78
N PHE A 60 3.38 -2.00 -2.42
CA PHE A 60 4.15 -2.76 -3.40
C PHE A 60 5.33 -3.46 -2.76
N TYR A 61 5.47 -4.76 -3.07
CA TYR A 61 6.61 -5.57 -2.70
C TYR A 61 7.59 -5.74 -3.86
N ASN A 62 8.89 -5.64 -3.57
CA ASN A 62 9.96 -5.96 -4.51
C ASN A 62 11.16 -6.59 -3.79
N LYS A 63 11.30 -7.91 -3.86
CA LYS A 63 12.42 -8.68 -3.27
C LYS A 63 13.81 -8.29 -3.76
N ARG A 64 13.91 -7.62 -4.92
CA ARG A 64 15.16 -7.18 -5.54
C ARG A 64 15.65 -5.82 -5.01
N SER A 65 14.81 -5.10 -4.27
CA SER A 65 15.09 -3.76 -3.74
C SER A 65 15.51 -3.81 -2.26
N GLU A 66 16.39 -2.90 -1.84
CA GLU A 66 16.70 -2.67 -0.41
C GLU A 66 15.48 -2.11 0.32
N ILE A 67 14.73 -1.20 -0.30
CA ILE A 67 13.37 -0.83 0.11
C ILE A 67 12.44 -1.89 -0.48
N ALA A 68 12.31 -3.01 0.22
CA ALA A 68 11.62 -4.18 -0.28
C ALA A 68 10.10 -4.05 -0.24
N PHE A 69 9.54 -3.16 0.58
CA PHE A 69 8.12 -2.83 0.56
C PHE A 69 7.88 -1.33 0.72
N ARG A 70 6.99 -0.79 -0.11
CA ARG A 70 6.56 0.62 -0.09
C ARG A 70 5.11 0.69 0.34
N VAL A 71 4.87 1.28 1.50
CA VAL A 71 3.53 1.48 2.06
C VAL A 71 2.77 2.48 1.18
N LEU A 72 1.57 2.09 0.75
CA LEU A 72 0.63 2.94 0.01
C LEU A 72 -0.71 3.10 0.74
N GLY A 73 -0.95 2.40 1.84
CA GLY A 73 -2.19 2.55 2.57
C GLY A 73 -2.12 1.88 3.92
N GLY A 74 -2.88 2.41 4.87
CA GLY A 74 -3.11 1.79 6.17
C GLY A 74 -3.90 0.48 6.05
N PRO A 75 -4.21 -0.16 7.19
CA PRO A 75 -4.94 -1.43 7.22
C PRO A 75 -6.38 -1.29 6.67
N ASP A 76 -6.98 -0.12 6.82
CA ASP A 76 -8.35 0.19 6.37
C ASP A 76 -8.41 0.68 4.92
N ALA A 77 -7.26 0.80 4.25
CA ALA A 77 -7.22 1.21 2.86
C ALA A 77 -7.85 0.15 1.94
N PRO A 78 -8.38 0.57 0.77
CA PRO A 78 -9.00 -0.34 -0.18
C PRO A 78 -8.15 -1.59 -0.47
N PRO A 79 -8.77 -2.78 -0.55
CA PRO A 79 -8.04 -4.03 -0.69
C PRO A 79 -7.42 -4.23 -2.08
N ASP A 80 -7.91 -3.53 -3.09
CA ASP A 80 -7.40 -3.55 -4.45
C ASP A 80 -6.67 -2.25 -4.81
N LEU A 81 -5.72 -2.36 -5.74
CA LEU A 81 -4.89 -1.23 -6.16
C LEU A 81 -5.72 -0.11 -6.81
N ARG A 82 -6.78 -0.44 -7.55
CA ARG A 82 -7.58 0.58 -8.25
C ARG A 82 -8.31 1.46 -7.25
N GLY A 83 -8.96 0.88 -6.25
CA GLY A 83 -9.62 1.61 -5.17
C GLY A 83 -8.65 2.49 -4.40
N LEU A 84 -7.45 1.97 -4.09
CA LEU A 84 -6.42 2.74 -3.38
C LEU A 84 -5.96 3.97 -4.19
N LEU A 85 -5.67 3.77 -5.48
CA LEU A 85 -5.22 4.85 -6.35
C LEU A 85 -6.31 5.90 -6.57
N ALA A 86 -7.57 5.49 -6.70
CA ALA A 86 -8.69 6.41 -6.81
C ALA A 86 -8.83 7.30 -5.56
N MET A 87 -8.71 6.69 -4.36
CA MET A 87 -8.73 7.41 -3.09
C MET A 87 -7.57 8.41 -3.01
N ARG A 88 -6.33 7.98 -3.25
CA ARG A 88 -5.15 8.87 -3.21
C ARG A 88 -5.22 10.00 -4.24
N LEU A 89 -5.70 9.71 -5.45
CA LEU A 89 -5.86 10.72 -6.49
C LEU A 89 -6.88 11.79 -6.08
N ALA A 90 -7.98 11.39 -5.45
CA ALA A 90 -8.98 12.31 -4.93
C ALA A 90 -8.41 13.19 -3.80
N ASP A 91 -7.68 12.60 -2.86
CA ASP A 91 -7.03 13.34 -1.77
C ASP A 91 -5.99 14.32 -2.30
N ALA A 92 -5.18 13.88 -3.28
CA ALA A 92 -4.20 14.72 -3.92
C ALA A 92 -4.85 15.89 -4.65
N LEU A 93 -5.93 15.66 -5.41
CA LEU A 93 -6.66 16.71 -6.10
C LEU A 93 -7.27 17.72 -5.13
N LYS A 94 -7.92 17.23 -4.07
CA LYS A 94 -8.49 18.05 -2.99
C LYS A 94 -7.45 18.99 -2.37
N LEU A 95 -6.23 18.51 -2.13
CA LEU A 95 -5.16 19.37 -1.62
C LEU A 95 -4.85 20.53 -2.58
N ARG A 96 -4.75 20.27 -3.90
CA ARG A 96 -4.35 21.31 -4.87
C ARG A 96 -5.45 22.31 -5.15
N ILE A 97 -6.70 21.86 -5.21
CA ILE A 97 -7.85 22.68 -5.58
C ILE A 97 -8.48 23.32 -4.35
N ASP A 98 -8.91 22.49 -3.40
CA ASP A 98 -9.75 22.97 -2.30
C ASP A 98 -8.93 23.66 -1.20
N VAL A 99 -7.71 23.18 -0.95
CA VAL A 99 -6.85 23.69 0.12
C VAL A 99 -5.90 24.76 -0.39
N LEU A 100 -5.17 24.48 -1.48
CA LEU A 100 -4.17 25.39 -2.04
C LEU A 100 -4.74 26.38 -3.07
N GLY A 101 -5.90 26.09 -3.68
CA GLY A 101 -6.54 26.97 -4.65
C GLY A 101 -5.70 27.25 -5.90
N LEU A 102 -4.88 26.29 -6.34
CA LEU A 102 -3.90 26.51 -7.42
C LEU A 102 -4.57 26.87 -8.76
N ASP A 103 -5.74 26.30 -9.02
CA ASP A 103 -6.56 26.53 -10.20
C ASP A 103 -7.02 27.99 -10.37
N ARG A 104 -6.97 28.79 -9.29
CA ARG A 104 -7.31 30.22 -9.33
C ARG A 104 -6.20 31.09 -9.92
N PHE A 105 -4.96 30.58 -9.98
CA PHE A 105 -3.78 31.38 -10.33
C PHE A 105 -2.95 30.77 -11.45
N THR A 106 -3.06 29.46 -11.68
CA THR A 106 -2.32 28.73 -12.71
C THR A 106 -3.15 27.55 -13.21
N ASN A 107 -2.81 27.01 -14.37
CA ASN A 107 -3.36 25.74 -14.90
C ASN A 107 -2.31 24.61 -14.92
N ALA A 108 -1.12 24.85 -14.36
CA ALA A 108 -0.02 23.90 -14.32
C ALA A 108 0.48 23.69 -12.89
N TRP A 109 0.41 22.45 -12.41
CA TRP A 109 0.95 22.02 -11.13
C TRP A 109 1.27 20.52 -11.11
N ARG A 110 2.04 20.10 -10.11
CA ARG A 110 2.26 18.68 -9.83
C ARG A 110 1.08 18.10 -9.05
N LEU A 111 0.26 17.31 -9.73
CA LEU A 111 -0.87 16.63 -9.08
C LEU A 111 -0.40 15.53 -8.12
N LEU A 112 0.61 14.74 -8.49
CA LEU A 112 1.17 13.66 -7.68
C LEU A 112 2.68 13.82 -7.48
N ASN A 113 3.12 13.69 -6.22
CA ASN A 113 4.48 13.88 -5.75
C ASN A 113 4.97 12.68 -4.93
N ALA A 114 4.95 11.50 -5.55
CA ALA A 114 5.45 10.25 -4.97
C ALA A 114 4.87 10.00 -3.56
N GLU A 115 5.70 9.71 -2.55
CA GLU A 115 5.23 9.46 -1.18
C GLU A 115 4.56 10.65 -0.49
N GLY A 116 4.63 11.85 -1.06
CA GLY A 116 3.91 13.02 -0.57
C GLY A 116 2.40 12.98 -0.83
N ASP A 117 1.92 12.03 -1.65
CA ASP A 117 0.51 11.84 -2.03
C ASP A 117 0.09 10.38 -1.95
#